data_AF-A0A7R9UJ36-F1
#
_entry.id   AF-A0A7R9UJ36-F1
#
_cell.length_a   1.000
_cell.length_b   1.000
_cell.length_c   1.000
_cell.angle_alpha   90.00
_cell.angle_beta   90.00
_cell.angle_gamma   90.00
#
_symmetry.space_group_name_H-M   'P 1'
#
loop_
_entity.id
_entity.type
_entity.pdbx_description
1 polymer ?
#
loop_
_entity_poly.entity_id
_entity_poly.type
_entity_poly.pdbx_seq_one_letter_code
_entity_poly.pdbx_strand_id
1 'polypeptide(L)'
;RFGGAMADTASTEAQMKEELRSMMASMRQLEEEISQTVAALSAPGLGGLRGPLVDVDGFPRADVDVHGTRTLRNQHARLDTDHKALMAQIERRLVAMHALPAHLRAPAAAPKP
;
A
#
# COMPACT_ATOMS: atom_id res chain seq x y z
N ARG A 1 35.26 4.10 -28.47
CA ARG A 1 35.11 3.59 -27.09
C ARG A 1 33.70 3.96 -26.61
N PHE A 2 32.67 3.17 -26.95
CA PHE A 2 31.25 3.48 -26.66
C PHE A 2 30.57 2.50 -25.69
N GLY A 3 31.32 1.62 -25.03
CA GLY A 3 30.78 0.53 -24.21
C GLY A 3 30.29 0.89 -22.80
N GLY A 4 30.29 2.17 -22.39
CA GLY A 4 29.93 2.58 -21.02
C GLY A 4 28.43 2.81 -20.79
N ALA A 5 27.74 3.48 -21.73
CA ALA A 5 26.38 3.96 -21.51
C ALA A 5 25.31 2.85 -21.35
N MET A 6 25.54 1.66 -21.90
CA MET A 6 24.59 0.54 -21.84
C MET A 6 24.63 -0.23 -20.50
N ALA A 7 25.74 -0.14 -19.76
CA ALA A 7 25.87 -0.77 -18.45
C ALA A 7 25.11 0.04 -17.37
N ASP A 8 25.16 1.37 -17.47
CA ASP A 8 24.48 2.27 -16.53
C ASP A 8 22.95 2.19 -16.67
N THR A 9 22.42 2.02 -17.89
CA THR A 9 20.97 1.91 -18.15
C THR A 9 20.38 0.60 -17.64
N ALA A 10 21.07 -0.53 -17.87
CA ALA A 10 20.65 -1.82 -17.36
C ALA A 10 20.68 -1.88 -15.81
N SER A 11 21.66 -1.21 -15.19
CA SER A 11 21.72 -1.04 -13.74
C SER A 11 20.53 -0.22 -13.21
N THR A 12 20.15 0.85 -13.92
CA THR A 12 19.03 1.73 -13.55
C THR A 12 17.68 0.99 -13.61
N GLU A 13 17.42 0.19 -14.66
CA GLU A 13 16.18 -0.59 -14.75
C GLU A 13 16.08 -1.66 -13.65
N ALA A 14 17.20 -2.32 -13.33
CA ALA A 14 17.27 -3.30 -12.24
C ALA A 14 16.98 -2.64 -10.88
N GLN A 15 17.52 -1.44 -10.63
CA GLN A 15 17.24 -0.66 -9.43
C GLN A 15 15.76 -0.25 -9.34
N MET A 16 15.15 0.23 -10.42
CA MET A 16 13.72 0.58 -10.44
C MET A 16 12.82 -0.63 -10.18
N LYS A 17 13.16 -1.80 -10.73
CA LYS A 17 12.43 -3.05 -10.47
C LYS A 17 12.55 -3.48 -9.01
N GLU A 18 13.71 -3.32 -8.41
CA GLU A 18 13.91 -3.66 -7.00
C GLU A 18 13.19 -2.69 -6.07
N GLU A 19 13.23 -1.38 -6.36
CA GLU A 19 12.42 -0.37 -5.67
C GLU A 19 10.93 -0.75 -5.74
N LEU A 20 10.42 -1.08 -6.93
CA LEU A 20 9.03 -1.49 -7.11
C LEU A 20 8.68 -2.75 -6.31
N ARG A 21 9.55 -3.77 -6.31
CA ARG A 21 9.36 -4.99 -5.50
C ARG A 21 9.31 -4.69 -4.01
N SER A 22 10.20 -3.82 -3.53
CA SER A 22 10.21 -3.36 -2.14
C SER A 22 8.91 -2.64 -1.79
N MET A 23 8.45 -1.72 -2.64
CA MET A 23 7.18 -1.01 -2.43
C MET A 23 5.98 -1.97 -2.40
N MET A 24 5.94 -2.97 -3.29
CA MET A 24 4.89 -3.99 -3.29
C MET A 24 4.92 -4.85 -2.02
N ALA A 25 6.11 -5.16 -1.49
CA ALA A 25 6.23 -5.87 -0.23
C ALA A 25 5.70 -5.03 0.96
N SER A 26 6.07 -3.74 1.02
CA SER A 26 5.54 -2.81 2.03
C SER A 26 4.03 -2.62 1.93
N MET A 27 3.48 -2.57 0.71
CA MET A 27 2.04 -2.50 0.49
C MET A 27 1.31 -3.73 1.06
N ARG A 28 1.85 -4.94 0.83
CA ARG A 28 1.27 -6.17 1.40
C ARG A 28 1.30 -6.17 2.93
N GLN A 29 2.36 -5.61 3.54
CA GLN A 29 2.43 -5.45 4.99
C GLN A 29 1.33 -4.51 5.49
N LEU A 30 1.12 -3.37 4.82
CA LEU A 30 0.02 -2.46 5.16
C LEU A 30 -1.35 -3.12 5.01
N GLU A 31 -1.57 -3.91 3.95
CA GLU A 31 -2.83 -4.65 3.74
C GLU A 31 -3.09 -5.66 4.86
N GLU A 32 -2.05 -6.37 5.31
CA GLU A 32 -2.15 -7.29 6.43
C GLU A 32 -2.49 -6.54 7.73
N GLU A 33 -1.83 -5.42 8.02
CA GLU A 33 -2.13 -4.58 9.19
C GLU A 33 -3.55 -4.00 9.14
N ILE A 34 -4.01 -3.57 7.97
CA ILE A 34 -5.40 -3.12 7.75
C ILE A 34 -6.36 -4.26 8.06
N SER A 35 -6.10 -5.46 7.52
CA SER A 35 -6.93 -6.64 7.74
C SER A 35 -7.05 -6.99 9.23
N GLN A 36 -5.92 -7.00 9.94
CA GLN A 36 -5.87 -7.24 11.39
C GLN A 36 -6.65 -6.19 12.17
N THR A 37 -6.52 -4.90 11.80
CA THR A 37 -7.24 -3.80 12.46
C THR A 37 -8.75 -3.91 12.23
N VAL A 38 -9.18 -4.29 11.02
CA VAL A 38 -10.60 -4.51 10.68
C VAL A 38 -11.15 -5.72 11.43
N ALA A 39 -10.38 -6.81 11.52
CA ALA A 39 -10.75 -7.99 12.29
C ALA A 39 -10.91 -7.65 13.78
N ALA A 40 -9.97 -6.87 14.33
CA ALA A 40 -10.05 -6.38 15.71
C ALA A 40 -11.32 -5.54 15.94
N LEU A 41 -11.63 -4.60 15.04
CA LEU A 41 -12.87 -3.79 15.11
C LEU A 41 -14.17 -4.62 15.05
N SER A 42 -14.10 -5.84 14.52
CA SER A 42 -15.24 -6.75 14.43
C SER A 42 -15.45 -7.61 15.68
N ALA A 43 -14.56 -7.50 16.68
CA ALA A 43 -14.71 -8.22 17.94
C ALA A 43 -15.94 -7.73 18.73
N PRO A 44 -16.57 -8.61 19.53
CA PRO A 44 -17.69 -8.23 20.39
C PRO A 44 -17.33 -7.07 21.32
N GLY A 45 -18.26 -6.13 21.49
CA GLY A 45 -18.07 -4.95 22.32
C GLY A 45 -17.31 -3.80 21.65
N LEU A 46 -16.93 -3.93 20.37
CA LEU A 46 -16.44 -2.80 19.57
C LEU A 46 -17.51 -2.31 18.59
N GLY A 47 -17.47 -1.01 18.29
CA GLY A 47 -18.49 -0.35 17.47
C GLY A 47 -18.31 -0.58 15.97
N GLY A 48 -17.46 -1.52 15.54
CA GLY A 48 -17.12 -1.74 14.14
C GLY A 48 -16.46 -0.54 13.47
N LEU A 49 -16.37 -0.56 12.14
CA LEU A 49 -15.78 0.53 11.35
C LEU A 49 -16.63 1.80 11.28
N ARG A 50 -17.97 1.66 11.29
CA ARG A 50 -18.90 2.78 11.03
C ARG A 50 -20.09 2.87 11.99
N GLY A 51 -20.20 1.95 12.96
CA GLY A 51 -21.30 1.98 13.93
C GLY A 51 -21.31 3.24 14.81
N PRO A 52 -22.49 3.67 15.28
CA PRO A 52 -22.61 4.79 16.21
C PRO A 52 -21.93 4.44 17.55
N LEU A 53 -21.24 5.43 18.12
CA LEU A 53 -20.54 5.30 19.42
C LEU A 53 -21.30 5.97 20.57
N VAL A 54 -22.36 6.70 20.23
CA VAL A 54 -23.27 7.35 21.17
C VAL A 54 -24.67 6.83 20.96
N ASP A 55 -25.47 6.87 22.02
CA ASP A 55 -26.90 6.56 21.96
C ASP A 55 -27.71 7.75 21.42
N VAL A 56 -29.04 7.62 21.49
CA VAL A 56 -30.00 8.63 21.02
C VAL A 56 -29.98 9.92 21.84
N ASP A 57 -29.55 9.84 23.09
CA ASP A 57 -29.48 10.96 24.03
C ASP A 57 -28.10 11.65 24.02
N GLY A 58 -27.14 11.08 23.27
CA GLY A 58 -25.80 11.62 23.07
C GLY A 58 -24.77 11.12 24.08
N PHE A 59 -25.10 10.11 24.90
CA PHE A 59 -24.17 9.50 25.86
C PHE A 59 -23.36 8.37 25.20
N PRO A 60 -22.12 8.10 25.68
CA PRO A 60 -21.35 6.95 25.21
C PRO A 60 -22.13 5.65 25.41
N ARG A 61 -22.18 4.83 24.37
CA ARG A 61 -22.87 3.54 24.42
C ARG A 61 -22.26 2.61 25.46
N ALA A 62 -23.07 2.13 26.39
CA ALA A 62 -22.63 1.22 27.45
C ALA A 62 -22.24 -0.18 26.93
N ASP A 63 -22.76 -0.58 25.77
CA ASP A 63 -22.49 -1.88 25.14
C ASP A 63 -21.24 -1.88 24.24
N VAL A 64 -20.58 -0.73 24.09
CA VAL A 64 -19.42 -0.57 23.21
C VAL A 64 -18.25 0.07 23.96
N ASP A 65 -17.06 -0.50 23.83
CA ASP A 65 -15.82 0.21 24.15
C ASP A 65 -15.57 1.31 23.12
N VAL A 66 -16.10 2.50 23.43
CA VAL A 66 -15.96 3.72 22.62
C VAL A 66 -14.49 4.10 22.48
N HIS A 67 -13.67 3.92 23.51
CA HIS A 67 -12.28 4.33 23.48
C HIS A 67 -11.47 3.41 22.55
N GLY A 68 -11.54 2.09 22.75
CA GLY A 68 -10.89 1.11 21.89
C GLY A 68 -11.33 1.23 20.45
N THR A 69 -12.65 1.42 20.21
CA THR A 69 -13.17 1.60 18.86
C THR A 69 -12.61 2.83 18.18
N ARG A 70 -12.50 3.98 18.88
CA ARG A 70 -11.93 5.21 18.31
C ARG A 70 -10.45 5.04 17.96
N THR A 71 -9.69 4.40 18.84
CA THR A 71 -8.26 4.13 18.61
C THR A 71 -8.05 3.27 17.37
N LEU A 72 -8.77 2.15 17.27
CA LEU A 72 -8.66 1.26 16.11
C LEU A 72 -9.16 1.89 14.81
N ARG A 73 -10.24 2.70 14.85
CA ARG A 73 -10.69 3.46 13.66
C ARG A 73 -9.64 4.46 13.19
N ASN A 74 -8.99 5.17 14.11
CA ASN A 74 -7.92 6.11 13.76
C ASN A 74 -6.73 5.38 13.16
N GLN A 75 -6.34 4.23 13.72
CA GLN A 75 -5.29 3.38 13.16
C GLN A 75 -5.65 2.92 11.74
N HIS A 76 -6.86 2.41 11.54
CA HIS A 76 -7.34 2.00 10.22
C HIS A 76 -7.31 3.16 9.22
N ALA A 77 -7.81 4.34 9.59
CA ALA A 77 -7.83 5.50 8.70
C ALA A 77 -6.43 5.94 8.28
N ARG A 78 -5.46 5.90 9.20
CA ARG A 78 -4.06 6.17 8.89
C ARG A 78 -3.48 5.13 7.92
N LEU A 79 -3.63 3.85 8.23
CA LEU A 79 -3.11 2.76 7.39
C LEU A 79 -3.72 2.78 5.99
N ASP A 80 -5.03 3.01 5.88
CA ASP A 80 -5.74 3.11 4.60
C ASP A 80 -5.26 4.32 3.78
N THR A 81 -4.95 5.43 4.44
CA THR A 81 -4.35 6.61 3.77
C THR A 81 -2.94 6.30 3.27
N ASP A 82 -2.12 5.66 4.10
CA ASP A 82 -0.74 5.30 3.76
C ASP A 82 -0.70 4.27 2.61
N HIS A 83 -1.60 3.28 2.64
CA HIS A 83 -1.77 2.30 1.56
C HIS A 83 -2.14 2.95 0.24
N LYS A 84 -3.14 3.85 0.23
CA LYS A 84 -3.54 4.61 -0.96
C LYS A 84 -2.40 5.45 -1.51
N ALA A 85 -1.66 6.12 -0.63
CA ALA A 85 -0.50 6.91 -1.02
C ALA A 85 0.61 6.05 -1.65
N LEU A 86 0.88 4.88 -1.08
CA LEU A 86 1.87 3.93 -1.61
C LEU A 86 1.44 3.34 -2.95
N MET A 87 0.17 2.96 -3.09
CA MET A 87 -0.41 2.48 -4.35
C MET A 87 -0.26 3.49 -5.48
N ALA A 88 -0.55 4.76 -5.20
CA ALA A 88 -0.37 5.83 -6.18
C ALA A 88 1.10 6.03 -6.57
N GLN A 89 2.04 5.79 -5.65
CA GLN A 89 3.48 5.83 -5.97
C GLN A 89 3.91 4.64 -6.82
N ILE A 90 3.43 3.43 -6.52
CA ILE A 90 3.67 2.21 -7.30
C ILE A 90 3.20 2.41 -8.75
N GLU A 91 1.98 2.95 -8.93
CA GLU A 91 1.42 3.24 -10.25
C GLU A 91 2.32 4.21 -11.04
N ARG A 92 2.73 5.34 -10.43
CA ARG A 92 3.62 6.32 -11.07
C ARG A 92 4.97 5.71 -11.46
N ARG A 93 5.55 4.86 -10.60
CA ARG A 93 6.82 4.18 -10.87
C ARG A 93 6.71 3.19 -12.02
N LEU A 94 5.62 2.43 -12.07
CA LEU A 94 5.37 1.46 -13.13
C LEU A 94 5.21 2.16 -14.48
N VAL A 95 4.46 3.28 -14.53
CA VAL A 95 4.33 4.12 -15.73
C VAL A 95 5.68 4.69 -16.15
N ALA A 96 6.48 5.22 -15.21
CA ALA A 96 7.80 5.77 -15.51
C ALA A 96 8.76 4.72 -16.09
N MET A 97 8.75 3.49 -15.56
CA MET A 97 9.55 2.38 -16.09
C MET A 97 9.13 2.00 -17.51
N HIS A 98 7.84 2.05 -17.83
CA HIS A 98 7.32 1.73 -19.17
C HIS A 98 7.49 2.85 -20.18
N ALA A 99 7.58 4.10 -19.74
CA ALA A 99 7.84 5.26 -20.59
C ALA A 99 9.32 5.33 -21.07
N LEU A 100 10.20 4.51 -20.51
CA LEU A 100 11.59 4.42 -20.97
C LEU A 100 11.64 3.89 -22.41
N PRO A 101 12.38 4.54 -23.32
CA PRO A 101 12.58 4.09 -24.69
C PRO A 101 13.02 2.62 -24.76
N ALA A 102 12.47 1.86 -25.71
CA ALA A 102 12.73 0.41 -25.84
C ALA A 102 14.22 0.04 -26.00
N HIS A 103 15.06 0.97 -26.47
CA HIS A 103 16.51 0.78 -26.58
C HIS A 103 17.28 1.03 -25.27
N LEU A 104 16.65 1.65 -24.28
CA LEU A 104 17.15 1.81 -22.91
C LEU A 104 16.59 0.75 -21.96
N ARG A 105 15.59 -0.01 -22.41
CA ARG A 105 15.10 -1.21 -21.75
C ARG A 105 16.04 -2.36 -22.09
N ALA A 106 16.37 -3.18 -21.10
CA ALA A 106 17.12 -4.41 -21.32
C ALA A 106 16.46 -5.20 -22.46
N PRO A 107 17.25 -5.83 -23.37
CA PRO A 107 16.70 -6.49 -24.55
C PRO A 107 15.62 -7.46 -24.10
N ALA A 108 14.39 -7.21 -24.57
CA ALA A 108 13.26 -8.08 -24.28
C ALA A 108 13.67 -9.49 -24.72
N ALA A 109 13.74 -10.42 -23.77
CA ALA A 109 13.99 -11.82 -24.07
C ALA A 109 13.02 -12.23 -25.18
N ALA A 110 13.59 -12.73 -26.28
CA ALA A 110 12.91 -13.04 -27.53
C ALA A 110 11.61 -13.84 -27.28
N PRO A 111 10.56 -13.66 -28.12
CA PRO A 111 9.38 -14.49 -28.03
C PRO A 111 9.79 -15.96 -28.14
N LYS A 112 9.35 -16.79 -27.17
CA LYS A 112 9.53 -18.25 -27.24
C LYS A 112 8.83 -18.76 -28.51
N PRO A 113 9.41 -19.77 -29.20
CA PRO A 113 8.91 -20.31 -30.46
C PRO A 113 7.52 -20.93 -30.33
#